data_AF-D7FVS0-F1
#
_entry.id   AF-D7FVS0-F1
#
_cell.length_a   1.000
_cell.length_b   1.000
_cell.length_c   1.000
_cell.angle_alpha   90.00
_cell.angle_beta   90.00
_cell.angle_gamma   90.00
#
_symmetry.space_group_name_H-M   'P 1'
#
loop_
_entity.id
_entity.type
_entity.pdbx_description
1 polymer ?
#
loop_
_entity_poly.entity_id
_entity_poly.type
_entity_poly.pdbx_seq_one_letter_code
_entity_poly.pdbx_strand_id
1 'polypeptide(L)'
;MLQPRDLVLRINSHVGALSRCFSRRPADCAVGLPRFTRPEKDVVVLELGSAAGCLLLLAEQCNVDLGLSVDLKIKLNAKKYPAVLVRGSALKYDAYKTTTGFAKGSKQDMTEGDDGDDHLSGCKGRAWRPYSLQDLRLQLQNFCTERNWQKFHTPRNICLALMGETGELSELFQFKDEDTCCQGLPAWSRDDRDKLSQV
;
A
#
# COMPACT_ATOMS: atom_id res chain seq x y z
N MET A 1 20.47 14.91 -1.61
CA MET A 1 19.43 14.11 -0.91
C MET A 1 18.45 13.65 -1.99
N LEU A 2 18.04 12.38 -2.02
CA LEU A 2 17.04 11.92 -3.01
C LEU A 2 15.73 12.66 -2.77
N GLN A 3 15.00 13.04 -3.82
CA GLN A 3 13.67 13.63 -3.67
C GLN A 3 12.60 12.52 -3.57
N PRO A 4 11.42 12.81 -3.00
CA PRO A 4 10.27 11.88 -2.96
C PRO A 4 9.99 11.20 -4.31
N ARG A 5 10.03 11.96 -5.41
CA ARG A 5 9.83 11.43 -6.77
C ARG A 5 10.86 10.36 -7.14
N ASP A 6 12.13 10.55 -6.80
CA ASP A 6 13.18 9.56 -7.07
C ASP A 6 12.95 8.26 -6.31
N LEU A 7 12.47 8.36 -5.06
CA LEU A 7 12.13 7.21 -4.25
C LEU A 7 10.96 6.41 -4.85
N VAL A 8 9.93 7.09 -5.37
CA VAL A 8 8.82 6.44 -6.09
C VAL A 8 9.33 5.66 -7.30
N LEU A 9 10.22 6.25 -8.11
CA LEU A 9 10.81 5.58 -9.27
C LEU A 9 11.66 4.36 -8.87
N ARG A 10 12.40 4.44 -7.75
CA ARG A 10 13.15 3.30 -7.21
C ARG A 10 12.24 2.19 -6.71
N ILE A 11 11.15 2.52 -6.00
CA ILE A 11 10.13 1.54 -5.58
C ILE A 11 9.62 0.79 -6.81
N ASN A 12 9.24 1.49 -7.88
CA ASN A 12 8.79 0.87 -9.13
C ASN A 12 9.85 -0.04 -9.74
N SER A 13 11.12 0.34 -9.73
CA SER A 13 12.21 -0.49 -10.24
C SER A 13 12.32 -1.82 -9.48
N HIS A 14 12.30 -1.76 -8.14
CA HIS A 14 12.38 -2.94 -7.28
C HIS A 14 11.13 -3.83 -7.41
N VAL A 15 9.94 -3.23 -7.44
CA VAL A 15 8.68 -3.96 -7.65
C VAL A 15 8.61 -4.57 -9.06
N GLY A 16 9.15 -3.89 -10.07
CA GLY A 16 9.32 -4.44 -11.41
C GLY A 16 10.30 -5.61 -11.48
N ALA A 17 11.37 -5.59 -10.68
CA ALA A 17 12.28 -6.73 -10.52
C ALA A 17 11.59 -7.94 -9.87
N LEU A 18 10.81 -7.72 -8.79
CA LEU A 18 9.97 -8.76 -8.19
C LEU A 18 8.98 -9.34 -9.20
N SER A 19 8.26 -8.49 -9.92
CA SER A 19 7.29 -8.90 -10.93
C SER A 19 7.93 -9.80 -12.00
N ARG A 20 9.17 -9.48 -12.44
CA ARG A 20 9.93 -10.34 -13.35
C ARG A 20 10.19 -11.73 -12.77
N CYS A 21 10.54 -11.87 -11.49
CA CYS A 21 10.71 -13.18 -10.83
C CYS A 21 9.44 -14.04 -10.85
N PHE A 22 8.27 -13.41 -10.79
CA PHE A 22 6.97 -14.10 -10.80
C PHE A 22 6.31 -14.21 -12.18
N SER A 23 6.80 -13.48 -13.18
CA SER A 23 6.19 -13.37 -14.53
C SER A 23 5.98 -14.73 -15.22
N ARG A 24 6.94 -15.66 -15.04
CA ARG A 24 6.91 -17.00 -15.63
C ARG A 24 6.38 -18.08 -14.67
N ARG A 25 5.83 -17.68 -13.52
CA ARG A 25 5.32 -18.61 -12.50
C ARG A 25 3.81 -18.76 -12.64
N PRO A 26 3.27 -19.95 -12.34
CA PRO A 26 1.83 -20.15 -12.36
C PRO A 26 1.15 -19.35 -11.23
N ALA A 27 -0.15 -19.10 -11.40
CA ALA A 27 -0.95 -18.30 -10.46
C ALA A 27 -1.01 -18.92 -9.05
N ASP A 28 -0.92 -20.25 -8.96
CA ASP A 28 -0.91 -21.05 -7.74
C ASP A 28 0.47 -21.16 -7.09
N CYS A 29 1.39 -20.22 -7.39
CA CYS A 29 2.71 -20.18 -6.78
C CYS A 29 2.60 -20.33 -5.26
N ALA A 30 3.09 -21.44 -4.72
CA ALA A 30 2.89 -21.76 -3.32
C ALA A 30 3.70 -20.83 -2.40
N VAL A 31 3.13 -20.56 -1.22
CA VAL A 31 3.82 -19.89 -0.12
C VAL A 31 5.14 -20.61 0.19
N GLY A 32 6.20 -19.86 0.51
CA GLY A 32 7.54 -20.41 0.75
C GLY A 32 8.39 -20.62 -0.51
N LEU A 33 7.83 -20.34 -1.69
CA LEU A 33 8.53 -20.38 -2.98
C LEU A 33 9.27 -21.71 -3.23
N PRO A 34 8.62 -22.88 -3.08
CA PRO A 34 9.31 -24.17 -3.13
C PRO A 34 9.96 -24.47 -4.49
N ARG A 35 9.46 -23.86 -5.58
CA ARG A 35 9.98 -24.02 -6.94
C ARG A 35 10.99 -22.95 -7.35
N PHE A 36 11.42 -22.10 -6.41
CA PHE A 36 12.46 -21.10 -6.64
C PHE A 36 13.80 -21.68 -6.22
N THR A 37 14.80 -21.46 -7.06
CA THR A 37 16.20 -21.71 -6.72
C THR A 37 16.66 -20.75 -5.63
N ARG A 38 17.78 -21.06 -4.97
CA ARG A 38 18.33 -20.16 -3.93
C ARG A 38 18.62 -18.75 -4.46
N PRO A 39 19.29 -18.56 -5.62
CA PRO A 39 19.53 -17.23 -6.17
C PRO A 39 18.23 -16.46 -6.47
N GLU A 40 17.18 -17.13 -6.95
CA GLU A 40 15.90 -16.48 -7.20
C GLU A 40 15.22 -16.02 -5.90
N LYS A 41 15.34 -16.82 -4.82
CA LYS A 41 14.85 -16.41 -3.49
C LYS A 41 15.65 -15.22 -2.96
N ASP A 42 16.97 -15.19 -3.18
CA ASP A 42 17.81 -14.08 -2.74
C ASP A 42 17.42 -12.79 -3.47
N VAL A 43 17.11 -12.84 -4.77
CA VAL A 43 16.54 -11.68 -5.50
C VAL A 43 15.22 -11.23 -4.86
N VAL A 44 14.29 -12.16 -4.59
CA VAL A 44 13.02 -11.80 -3.93
C VAL A 44 13.25 -11.10 -2.59
N VAL A 45 14.17 -11.61 -1.76
CA VAL A 45 14.50 -11.02 -0.46
C VAL A 45 15.08 -9.61 -0.61
N LEU A 46 16.05 -9.44 -1.51
CA LEU A 46 16.73 -8.16 -1.70
C LEU A 46 15.81 -7.09 -2.29
N GLU A 47 14.96 -7.46 -3.26
CA GLU A 47 14.04 -6.52 -3.90
C GLU A 47 12.89 -6.13 -2.95
N LEU A 48 12.35 -7.07 -2.15
CA LEU A 48 11.38 -6.74 -1.10
C LEU A 48 11.98 -5.79 -0.05
N GLY A 49 13.19 -6.07 0.42
CA GLY A 49 13.89 -5.22 1.38
C GLY A 49 14.19 -3.83 0.82
N SER A 50 14.62 -3.75 -0.43
CA SER A 50 14.93 -2.47 -1.10
C SER A 50 13.68 -1.63 -1.35
N ALA A 51 12.58 -2.26 -1.78
CA ALA A 51 11.29 -1.58 -1.93
C ALA A 51 10.77 -1.05 -0.58
N ALA A 52 10.81 -1.88 0.47
CA ALA A 52 10.40 -1.47 1.81
C ALA A 52 11.27 -0.33 2.37
N GLY A 53 12.59 -0.38 2.16
CA GLY A 53 13.50 0.69 2.55
C GLY A 53 13.21 2.00 1.83
N CYS A 54 12.91 1.95 0.52
CA CYS A 54 12.51 3.14 -0.22
C CYS A 54 11.17 3.70 0.25
N LEU A 55 10.21 2.85 0.60
CA LEU A 55 8.90 3.27 1.13
C LEU A 55 9.04 3.96 2.50
N LEU A 56 9.89 3.44 3.38
CA LEU A 56 10.19 4.07 4.67
C LEU A 56 10.82 5.45 4.50
N LEU A 57 11.81 5.58 3.60
CA LEU A 57 12.43 6.86 3.29
C LEU A 57 11.44 7.83 2.65
N LEU A 58 10.54 7.34 1.79
CA LEU A 58 9.52 8.17 1.17
C LEU A 58 8.53 8.68 2.22
N ALA A 59 8.08 7.82 3.12
CA ALA A 59 7.21 8.19 4.23
C ALA A 59 7.85 9.28 5.11
N GLU A 60 9.13 9.12 5.46
CA GLU A 60 9.91 10.15 6.18
C GLU A 60 9.97 11.47 5.40
N GLN A 61 10.30 11.42 4.11
CA GLN A 61 10.40 12.62 3.29
C GLN A 61 9.06 13.30 3.04
N CYS A 62 7.97 12.54 2.98
CA CYS A 62 6.61 13.07 2.87
C CYS A 62 6.00 13.42 4.24
N ASN A 63 6.70 13.13 5.34
CA ASN A 63 6.24 13.33 6.72
C ASN A 63 4.90 12.61 7.01
N VAL A 64 4.80 11.36 6.54
CA VAL A 64 3.64 10.47 6.69
C VAL A 64 4.00 9.35 7.66
N ASP A 65 3.18 9.16 8.70
CA ASP A 65 3.29 8.00 9.59
C ASP A 65 2.85 6.74 8.84
N LEU A 66 3.82 5.93 8.41
CA LEU A 66 3.57 4.73 7.61
C LEU A 66 2.71 3.70 8.37
N GLY A 67 2.92 3.55 9.69
CA GLY A 67 2.18 2.58 10.50
C GLY A 67 0.70 2.98 10.61
N LEU A 68 0.43 4.26 10.87
CA LEU A 68 -0.92 4.80 10.88
C LEU A 68 -1.59 4.70 9.50
N SER A 69 -0.86 5.01 8.42
CA SER A 69 -1.37 4.90 7.05
C SER A 69 -1.87 3.47 6.73
N VAL A 70 -1.09 2.45 7.11
CA VAL A 70 -1.48 1.04 6.94
C VAL A 70 -2.74 0.69 7.73
N ASP A 71 -2.85 1.11 8.99
CA ASP A 71 -4.05 0.88 9.82
C ASP A 71 -5.30 1.52 9.21
N LEU A 72 -5.19 2.77 8.77
CA LEU A 72 -6.28 3.50 8.11
C LEU A 72 -6.70 2.81 6.80
N LYS A 73 -5.74 2.38 5.98
CA LYS A 73 -6.02 1.63 4.74
C LYS A 73 -6.72 0.30 5.03
N ILE A 74 -6.35 -0.42 6.08
CA ILE A 74 -7.03 -1.66 6.50
C ILE A 74 -8.48 -1.38 6.90
N LYS A 75 -8.72 -0.36 7.72
CA LYS A 75 -10.08 0.06 8.14
C LYS A 75 -10.93 0.46 6.94
N LEU A 76 -10.36 1.24 6.02
CA LEU A 76 -11.04 1.65 4.80
C LEU A 76 -11.38 0.46 3.90
N ASN A 77 -10.44 -0.47 3.74
CA ASN A 77 -10.69 -1.71 3.02
C ASN A 77 -11.74 -2.59 3.72
N ALA A 78 -11.84 -2.55 5.05
CA ALA A 78 -12.88 -3.27 5.77
C ALA A 78 -14.28 -2.73 5.47
N LYS A 79 -14.41 -1.40 5.31
CA LYS A 79 -15.64 -0.75 4.83
C LYS A 79 -15.95 -1.13 3.37
N LYS A 80 -14.94 -1.15 2.48
CA LYS A 80 -15.09 -1.55 1.06
C LYS A 80 -15.46 -3.02 0.89
N TYR A 81 -14.96 -3.87 1.77
CA TYR A 81 -15.10 -5.32 1.71
C TYR A 81 -15.64 -5.87 3.05
N PRO A 82 -16.94 -5.68 3.36
CA PRO A 82 -17.51 -6.23 4.59
C PRO A 82 -17.45 -7.76 4.58
N ALA A 83 -16.89 -8.36 5.63
CA ALA A 83 -16.63 -9.80 5.68
C ALA A 83 -17.88 -10.66 5.41
N VAL A 84 -19.04 -10.23 5.91
CA VAL A 84 -20.32 -10.92 5.71
C VAL A 84 -20.77 -10.98 4.25
N LEU A 85 -20.35 -10.02 3.41
CA LEU A 85 -20.74 -9.94 2.00
C LEU A 85 -19.73 -10.64 1.07
N VAL A 86 -18.44 -10.58 1.42
CA VAL A 86 -17.35 -10.92 0.49
C VAL A 86 -16.64 -12.23 0.84
N ARG A 87 -17.08 -12.94 1.88
CA ARG A 87 -16.39 -14.12 2.38
C ARG A 87 -16.19 -15.17 1.28
N GLY A 88 -14.92 -15.48 1.00
CA GLY A 88 -14.52 -16.45 -0.01
C GLY A 88 -14.69 -15.99 -1.47
N SER A 89 -15.09 -14.74 -1.71
CA SER A 89 -15.24 -14.14 -3.03
C SER A 89 -14.03 -13.27 -3.38
N ALA A 90 -13.56 -13.33 -4.63
CA ALA A 90 -12.52 -12.46 -5.17
C ALA A 90 -13.08 -11.29 -6.00
N LEU A 91 -14.40 -11.08 -5.98
CA LEU A 91 -15.01 -9.96 -6.69
C LEU A 91 -14.52 -8.63 -6.10
N LYS A 92 -14.25 -7.68 -6.99
CA LYS A 92 -13.85 -6.31 -6.60
C LYS A 92 -15.00 -5.59 -5.89
N TYR A 93 -14.67 -4.60 -5.06
CA TYR A 93 -15.63 -3.83 -4.27
C TYR A 93 -16.79 -3.24 -5.11
N ASP A 94 -16.55 -2.92 -6.38
CA ASP A 94 -17.57 -2.42 -7.33
C ASP A 94 -18.77 -3.36 -7.46
N ALA A 95 -18.58 -4.67 -7.26
CA ALA A 95 -19.65 -5.66 -7.27
C ALA A 95 -20.63 -5.52 -6.08
N TYR A 96 -20.21 -4.84 -5.01
CA TYR A 96 -20.98 -4.64 -3.78
C TYR A 96 -21.42 -3.18 -3.60
N LYS A 97 -21.23 -2.33 -4.62
CA LYS A 97 -21.51 -0.88 -4.55
C LYS A 97 -22.92 -0.54 -4.08
N THR A 98 -23.92 -1.37 -4.42
CA THR A 98 -25.31 -1.17 -4.02
C THR A 98 -25.48 -1.25 -2.51
N THR A 99 -24.64 -2.03 -1.83
CA THR A 99 -24.68 -2.22 -0.38
C THR A 99 -23.67 -1.33 0.34
N THR A 100 -22.48 -1.17 -0.22
CA THR A 100 -21.37 -0.50 0.47
C THR A 100 -21.21 0.96 0.11
N GLY A 101 -21.83 1.44 -0.98
CA GLY A 101 -21.68 2.80 -1.49
C GLY A 101 -20.32 3.08 -2.16
N PHE A 102 -19.36 2.15 -2.09
CA PHE A 102 -18.04 2.32 -2.71
C PHE A 102 -18.09 1.98 -4.20
N ALA A 103 -17.60 2.90 -5.03
CA ALA A 103 -17.50 2.73 -6.47
C ALA A 103 -16.20 3.32 -7.00
N LYS A 104 -15.72 2.84 -8.14
CA LYS A 104 -14.54 3.41 -8.79
C LYS A 104 -14.66 4.93 -8.95
N GLY A 105 -13.75 5.68 -8.33
CA GLY A 105 -13.71 7.16 -8.35
C GLY A 105 -14.42 7.87 -7.19
N SER A 106 -15.04 7.16 -6.24
CA SER A 106 -15.57 7.80 -5.02
C SER A 106 -14.44 8.37 -4.18
N LYS A 107 -14.51 9.67 -3.80
CA LYS A 107 -13.63 10.26 -2.79
C LYS A 107 -13.75 9.41 -1.53
N GLN A 108 -12.65 8.80 -1.10
CA GLN A 108 -12.64 7.92 0.06
C GLN A 108 -12.47 8.82 1.29
N ASP A 109 -13.59 9.23 1.87
CA ASP A 109 -13.56 10.10 3.03
C ASP A 109 -13.13 9.29 4.26
N MET A 110 -11.92 9.55 4.76
CA MET A 110 -11.40 8.94 5.98
C MET A 110 -11.80 9.71 7.24
N THR A 111 -12.62 10.77 7.13
CA THR A 111 -12.94 11.66 8.27
C THR A 111 -14.02 11.14 9.22
N GLU A 112 -14.70 10.03 8.90
CA GLU A 112 -15.68 9.45 9.82
C GLU A 112 -15.07 8.36 10.70
N GLY A 113 -14.50 8.81 11.82
CA GLY A 113 -14.17 8.00 12.99
C GLY A 113 -12.86 8.40 13.68
N ASP A 114 -13.02 9.04 14.85
CA ASP A 114 -12.06 9.20 15.95
C ASP A 114 -11.08 10.41 15.87
N ASP A 115 -11.36 11.36 16.78
CA ASP A 115 -10.66 12.63 17.09
C ASP A 115 -10.39 13.59 15.93
N GLY A 116 -10.67 14.88 16.13
CA GLY A 116 -10.43 15.98 15.18
C GLY A 116 -8.96 16.27 14.88
N ASP A 117 -8.13 15.23 14.80
CA ASP A 117 -6.72 15.26 14.57
C ASP A 117 -6.48 15.15 13.06
N ASP A 118 -6.20 16.28 12.42
CA ASP A 118 -5.85 16.34 11.01
C ASP A 118 -4.63 15.43 10.75
N HIS A 119 -4.89 14.22 10.27
CA HIS A 119 -3.89 13.16 10.05
C HIS A 119 -2.79 13.56 9.05
N LEU A 120 -2.99 14.68 8.33
CA LEU A 120 -2.08 15.23 7.33
C LEU A 120 -1.65 16.67 7.64
N SER A 121 -2.19 17.29 8.71
CA SER A 121 -1.59 18.47 9.33
C SER A 121 -0.26 18.04 9.94
N GLY A 122 0.76 18.30 9.13
CA GLY A 122 2.18 18.08 9.35
C GLY A 122 2.53 17.54 10.73
N CYS A 123 3.02 16.31 10.76
CA CYS A 123 3.74 15.71 11.88
C CYS A 123 5.05 16.46 12.21
N LYS A 124 5.16 17.77 11.96
CA LYS A 124 6.28 18.57 12.46
C LYS A 124 6.20 18.59 13.98
N GLY A 125 6.94 17.68 14.62
CA GLY A 125 7.03 17.54 16.07
C GLY A 125 6.11 16.50 16.71
N ARG A 126 5.32 15.73 15.94
CA ARG A 126 4.56 14.59 16.49
C ARG A 126 5.39 13.30 16.37
N ALA A 127 5.49 12.56 17.46
CA ALA A 127 6.07 11.23 17.45
C ALA A 127 5.17 10.29 16.64
N TRP A 128 5.78 9.46 15.78
CA TRP A 128 5.06 8.43 15.04
C TRP A 128 4.46 7.41 16.00
N ARG A 129 3.29 6.87 15.67
CA ARG A 129 2.65 5.83 16.47
C ARG A 129 3.54 4.58 16.45
N PRO A 130 3.75 3.91 17.61
CA PRO A 130 4.71 2.83 17.72
C PRO A 130 4.15 1.49 17.20
N TYR A 131 3.81 1.43 15.91
CA TYR A 131 3.45 0.17 15.26
C TYR A 131 4.70 -0.67 15.01
N SER A 132 4.73 -1.90 15.51
CA SER A 132 5.73 -2.87 15.10
C SER A 132 5.33 -3.52 13.76
N LEU A 133 6.32 -4.04 13.03
CA LEU A 133 6.05 -4.87 11.84
C LEU A 133 5.15 -6.08 12.18
N GLN A 134 5.24 -6.58 13.41
CA GLN A 134 4.43 -7.69 13.89
C GLN A 134 2.95 -7.28 14.05
N ASP A 135 2.68 -6.07 14.53
CA ASP A 135 1.32 -5.54 14.69
C ASP A 135 0.64 -5.41 13.32
N LEU A 136 1.32 -4.76 12.37
CA LEU A 136 0.81 -4.58 11.00
C LEU A 136 0.58 -5.94 10.30
N ARG A 137 1.50 -6.89 10.47
CA ARG A 137 1.36 -8.26 9.95
C ARG A 137 0.12 -8.95 10.52
N LEU A 138 -0.12 -8.82 11.83
CA LEU A 138 -1.27 -9.45 12.49
C LEU A 138 -2.59 -8.83 12.04
N GLN A 139 -2.66 -7.50 11.92
CA GLN A 139 -3.85 -6.81 11.41
C GLN A 139 -4.21 -7.25 9.99
N LEU A 140 -3.21 -7.29 9.07
CA LEU A 140 -3.40 -7.79 7.71
C LEU A 140 -3.85 -9.26 7.70
N GLN A 141 -3.24 -10.11 8.53
CA GLN A 141 -3.62 -11.52 8.64
C GLN A 141 -5.06 -11.69 9.11
N ASN A 142 -5.49 -10.94 10.12
CA ASN A 142 -6.85 -10.97 10.65
C ASN A 142 -7.86 -10.52 9.57
N PHE A 143 -7.58 -9.39 8.90
CA PHE A 143 -8.40 -8.88 7.80
C PHE A 143 -8.64 -9.95 6.72
N CYS A 144 -7.58 -10.66 6.31
CA CYS A 144 -7.66 -11.72 5.32
C CYS A 144 -8.44 -12.94 5.82
N THR A 145 -8.28 -13.27 7.10
CA THR A 145 -8.86 -14.47 7.72
C THR A 145 -10.36 -14.36 7.88
N GLU A 146 -10.85 -13.22 8.32
CA GLU A 146 -12.29 -12.92 8.41
C GLU A 146 -13.00 -13.10 7.07
N ARG A 147 -12.31 -12.82 5.96
CA ARG A 147 -12.86 -12.89 4.60
C ARG A 147 -12.58 -14.21 3.89
N ASN A 148 -11.83 -15.13 4.49
CA ASN A 148 -11.38 -16.37 3.84
C ASN A 148 -10.66 -16.10 2.50
N TRP A 149 -9.76 -15.10 2.52
CA TRP A 149 -9.06 -14.62 1.33
C TRP A 149 -7.63 -15.17 1.20
N GLN A 150 -7.13 -15.91 2.19
CA GLN A 150 -5.78 -16.49 2.13
C GLN A 150 -5.58 -17.39 0.89
N LYS A 151 -6.66 -18.01 0.40
CA LYS A 151 -6.65 -18.81 -0.83
C LYS A 151 -6.34 -18.01 -2.11
N PHE A 152 -6.53 -16.69 -2.10
CA PHE A 152 -6.21 -15.81 -3.21
C PHE A 152 -4.82 -15.15 -3.08
N HIS A 153 -4.21 -15.25 -1.89
CA HIS A 153 -2.96 -14.57 -1.52
C HIS A 153 -1.72 -15.40 -1.85
N THR A 154 -1.57 -15.78 -3.12
CA THR A 154 -0.31 -16.36 -3.60
C THR A 154 0.74 -15.26 -3.76
N PRO A 155 2.05 -15.54 -3.62
CA PRO A 155 3.10 -14.54 -3.78
C PRO A 155 3.04 -13.80 -5.12
N ARG A 156 2.65 -14.51 -6.20
CA ARG A 156 2.44 -13.90 -7.51
C ARG A 156 1.29 -12.88 -7.48
N ASN A 157 0.15 -13.22 -6.91
CA ASN A 157 -0.99 -12.32 -6.84
C ASN A 157 -0.71 -11.11 -5.96
N ILE A 158 -0.03 -11.30 -4.83
CA ILE A 158 0.41 -10.20 -3.95
C ILE A 158 1.37 -9.27 -4.71
N CYS A 159 2.33 -9.83 -5.46
CA CYS A 159 3.25 -9.03 -6.26
C CYS A 159 2.53 -8.21 -7.35
N LEU A 160 1.50 -8.77 -7.98
CA LEU A 160 0.69 -8.06 -8.96
C LEU A 160 -0.16 -6.95 -8.34
N ALA A 161 -0.75 -7.21 -7.16
CA ALA A 161 -1.46 -6.19 -6.39
C ALA A 161 -0.52 -5.04 -5.98
N LEU A 162 0.68 -5.35 -5.46
CA LEU A 162 1.69 -4.36 -5.11
C LEU A 162 2.07 -3.49 -6.30
N MET A 163 2.26 -4.08 -7.49
CA MET A 163 2.56 -3.32 -8.70
C MET A 163 1.43 -2.38 -9.13
N GLY A 164 0.17 -2.72 -8.81
CA GLY A 164 -0.97 -1.82 -8.98
C GLY A 164 -0.86 -0.60 -8.06
N GLU A 165 -0.67 -0.82 -6.76
CA GLU A 165 -0.57 0.27 -5.77
C GLU A 165 0.63 1.19 -6.05
N THR A 166 1.76 0.65 -6.51
CA THR A 166 2.93 1.48 -6.87
C THR A 166 2.69 2.29 -8.15
N GLY A 167 1.85 1.77 -9.05
CA GLY A 167 1.32 2.51 -10.19
C GLY A 167 0.46 3.70 -9.74
N GLU A 168 -0.51 3.47 -8.85
CA GLU A 168 -1.34 4.54 -8.26
C GLU A 168 -0.47 5.59 -7.55
N LEU A 169 0.58 5.16 -6.85
CA LEU A 169 1.52 6.08 -6.20
C LEU A 169 2.25 6.94 -7.24
N SER A 170 2.65 6.34 -8.35
CA SER A 170 3.32 7.05 -9.45
C SER A 170 2.43 8.10 -10.08
N GLU A 171 1.13 7.83 -10.21
CA GLU A 171 0.16 8.78 -10.76
C GLU A 171 0.08 10.09 -9.97
N LEU A 172 0.33 10.05 -8.66
CA LEU A 172 0.36 11.25 -7.81
C LEU A 172 1.57 12.16 -8.10
N PHE A 173 2.70 11.58 -8.50
CA PHE A 173 3.96 12.30 -8.74
C PHE A 173 4.22 12.58 -10.22
N GLN A 174 3.50 11.94 -11.16
CA GLN A 174 3.86 11.94 -12.58
C GLN A 174 3.91 13.33 -13.24
N PHE A 175 3.01 14.25 -12.85
CA PHE A 175 2.87 15.59 -13.43
C PHE A 175 3.34 16.71 -12.50
N LYS A 176 3.98 16.37 -11.38
CA LYS A 176 4.49 17.34 -10.41
C LYS A 176 5.96 17.61 -10.74
N ASP A 177 6.35 18.89 -10.72
CA ASP A 177 7.75 19.28 -10.86
C ASP A 177 8.54 19.01 -9.57
N GLU A 178 9.86 19.18 -9.64
CA GLU A 178 10.77 18.94 -8.52
C GLU A 178 10.49 19.89 -7.35
N ASP A 179 10.17 21.15 -7.63
CA ASP A 179 9.86 22.16 -6.61
C ASP A 179 8.60 21.79 -5.83
N THR A 180 7.59 21.22 -6.50
CA THR A 180 6.35 20.76 -5.88
C THR A 180 6.55 19.47 -5.09
N CYS A 181 7.52 18.63 -5.46
CA CYS A 181 7.81 17.35 -4.80
C CYS A 181 8.89 17.43 -3.73
N CYS A 182 9.25 18.62 -3.24
CA CYS A 182 10.28 18.76 -2.20
C CYS A 182 9.86 18.12 -0.85
N GLN A 183 10.83 17.91 0.02
CA GLN A 183 10.63 17.29 1.33
C GLN A 183 9.52 17.98 2.14
N GLY A 184 8.61 17.18 2.69
CA GLY A 184 7.43 17.59 3.44
C GLY A 184 6.24 17.98 2.56
N LEU A 185 6.39 17.92 1.24
CA LEU A 185 5.36 18.24 0.25
C LEU A 185 4.61 19.56 0.56
N PRO A 186 5.33 20.67 0.82
CA PRO A 186 4.72 21.93 1.27
C PRO A 186 3.77 22.54 0.23
N ALA A 187 4.02 22.30 -1.06
CA ALA A 187 3.20 22.78 -2.16
C ALA A 187 1.99 21.87 -2.48
N TRP A 188 1.83 20.75 -1.79
CA TRP A 188 0.71 19.83 -2.04
C TRP A 188 -0.55 20.30 -1.32
N SER A 189 -1.65 20.35 -2.07
CA SER A 189 -2.98 20.64 -1.53
C SER A 189 -3.43 19.58 -0.52
N ARG A 190 -4.42 19.90 0.31
CA ARG A 190 -5.03 18.92 1.22
C ARG A 190 -5.55 17.70 0.46
N ASP A 191 -6.25 17.92 -0.65
CA ASP A 191 -6.74 16.84 -1.52
C ASP A 191 -5.61 15.95 -2.05
N ASP A 192 -4.44 16.51 -2.38
CA ASP A 192 -3.29 15.71 -2.85
C ASP A 192 -2.67 14.88 -1.71
N ARG A 193 -2.62 15.43 -0.50
CA ARG A 193 -2.16 14.73 0.70
C ARG A 193 -3.11 13.62 1.12
N ASP A 194 -4.42 13.88 1.04
CA ASP A 194 -5.46 12.90 1.32
C ASP A 194 -5.34 11.72 0.35
N LYS A 195 -5.12 11.99 -0.95
CA LYS A 195 -4.87 10.92 -1.94
C LYS A 195 -3.59 10.15 -1.65
N LEU A 196 -2.51 10.81 -1.25
CA LEU A 196 -1.26 10.14 -0.87
C LEU A 196 -1.46 9.18 0.30
N SER A 197 -2.29 9.54 1.28
CA SER A 197 -2.62 8.65 2.41
C SER A 197 -3.50 7.45 2.03
N GLN A 198 -4.15 7.51 0.85
CA GLN A 198 -5.07 6.48 0.37
C GLN A 198 -4.40 5.45 -0.54
N VAL A 199 -3.16 5.69 -0.97
CA VAL A 199 -2.36 4.77 -1.81
C VAL A 199 -1.43 3.97 -0.92
#